data_AF-A0A3B7RE17-F1
#
_entry.id   AF-A0A3B7RE17-F1
#
_cell.length_a   1.000
_cell.length_b   1.000
_cell.length_c   1.000
_cell.angle_alpha   90.00
_cell.angle_beta   90.00
_cell.angle_gamma   90.00
#
_symmetry.space_group_name_H-M   'P 1'
#
loop_
_entity.id
_entity.type
_entity.pdbx_description
1 polymer ?
#
loop_
_entity_poly.entity_id
_entity_poly.type
_entity_poly.pdbx_seq_one_letter_code
_entity_poly.pdbx_strand_id
1 'polypeptide(L)'
;MGDFDEVGMAPWSSHEQRGNAEQLDRKMAIMCYLSVFGWLVAYRASRLERGPLATFHLRQMTLLLLLSLGILVAQIALLPFFGWSSLVVAGGGLALTLLMRMLGVMAALSGLQEPLPLVGRWAYRLLPGF
;
A
#
# COMPACT_ATOMS: atom_id res chain seq x y z
N MET A 1 -0.04 -42.00 35.33
CA MET A 1 0.77 -40.88 34.82
C MET A 1 -0.12 -40.21 33.79
N GLY A 2 -0.95 -39.26 34.23
CA GLY A 2 -1.81 -38.53 33.31
C GLY A 2 -0.94 -37.78 32.32
N ASP A 3 -1.31 -37.83 31.07
CA ASP A 3 -0.64 -37.12 29.99
C ASP A 3 -0.80 -35.62 30.23
N PHE A 4 0.17 -35.03 30.91
CA PHE A 4 0.21 -33.58 31.17
C PHE A 4 0.56 -32.79 29.91
N ASP A 5 0.75 -33.47 28.77
CA ASP A 5 1.02 -32.85 27.48
C ASP A 5 -0.27 -32.33 26.79
N GLU A 6 -1.48 -32.68 27.29
CA GLU A 6 -2.75 -32.12 26.79
C GLU A 6 -3.15 -30.76 27.42
N VAL A 7 -2.42 -30.27 28.44
CA VAL A 7 -2.79 -29.04 29.17
C VAL A 7 -2.21 -27.76 28.51
N GLY A 8 -1.50 -27.88 27.39
CA GLY A 8 -0.68 -26.78 26.83
C GLY A 8 -1.30 -25.92 25.71
N MET A 9 -2.42 -26.30 25.09
CA MET A 9 -2.94 -25.59 23.92
C MET A 9 -4.36 -25.10 24.14
N ALA A 10 -4.45 -23.99 24.85
CA ALA A 10 -5.72 -23.39 25.12
C ALA A 10 -6.25 -22.54 23.96
N PRO A 11 -7.56 -22.63 23.62
CA PRO A 11 -8.15 -21.98 22.44
C PRO A 11 -8.03 -20.46 22.44
N TRP A 12 -7.85 -19.83 23.60
CA TRP A 12 -7.72 -18.37 23.75
C TRP A 12 -6.45 -17.79 23.11
N SER A 13 -5.36 -18.55 23.03
CA SER A 13 -4.12 -18.09 22.37
C SER A 13 -4.29 -17.88 20.86
N SER A 14 -5.10 -18.73 20.21
CA SER A 14 -5.29 -18.71 18.75
C SER A 14 -6.12 -17.51 18.28
N HIS A 15 -7.14 -17.11 19.04
CA HIS A 15 -7.98 -15.94 18.72
C HIS A 15 -7.22 -14.63 18.94
N GLU A 16 -6.40 -14.56 20.00
CA GLU A 16 -5.57 -13.40 20.30
C GLU A 16 -4.45 -13.21 19.27
N GLN A 17 -3.77 -14.31 18.88
CA GLN A 17 -2.77 -14.29 17.81
C GLN A 17 -3.37 -13.87 16.46
N ARG A 18 -4.57 -14.36 16.11
CA ARG A 18 -5.30 -13.94 14.90
C ARG A 18 -5.66 -12.46 14.92
N GLY A 19 -6.21 -11.98 16.03
CA GLY A 19 -6.54 -10.56 16.20
C GLY A 19 -5.31 -9.65 16.11
N ASN A 20 -4.17 -10.08 16.67
CA ASN A 20 -2.93 -9.31 16.59
C ASN A 20 -2.37 -9.27 15.16
N ALA A 21 -2.42 -10.40 14.43
CA ALA A 21 -1.99 -10.47 13.03
C ALA A 21 -2.84 -9.56 12.11
N GLU A 22 -4.17 -9.57 12.27
CA GLU A 22 -5.06 -8.68 11.50
C GLU A 22 -4.80 -7.19 11.81
N GLN A 23 -4.54 -6.86 13.07
CA GLN A 23 -4.18 -5.50 13.45
C GLN A 23 -2.84 -5.06 12.86
N LEU A 24 -1.85 -5.94 12.83
CA LEU A 24 -0.56 -5.69 12.21
C LEU A 24 -0.71 -5.49 10.70
N ASP A 25 -1.50 -6.32 10.02
CA ASP A 25 -1.79 -6.20 8.59
C ASP A 25 -2.42 -4.84 8.25
N ARG A 26 -3.43 -4.41 9.02
CA ARG A 26 -4.06 -3.09 8.86
C ARG A 26 -3.10 -1.94 9.13
N LYS A 27 -2.28 -2.03 10.19
CA LYS A 27 -1.25 -1.02 10.47
C LYS A 27 -0.25 -0.92 9.32
N MET A 28 0.16 -2.05 8.74
CA MET A 28 1.02 -2.13 7.56
C MET A 28 0.39 -1.53 6.30
N ALA A 29 -0.91 -1.76 6.08
CA ALA A 29 -1.66 -1.15 4.99
C ALA A 29 -1.70 0.39 5.11
N ILE A 30 -1.92 0.92 6.31
CA ILE A 30 -1.98 2.38 6.53
C ILE A 30 -0.59 3.01 6.42
N MET A 31 0.43 2.41 7.04
CA MET A 31 1.79 2.97 7.05
C MET A 31 2.41 3.06 5.65
N CYS A 32 2.00 2.21 4.70
CA CYS A 32 2.54 2.26 3.34
C CYS A 32 2.18 3.56 2.60
N TYR A 33 1.08 4.23 2.97
CA TYR A 33 0.66 5.47 2.32
C TYR A 33 1.25 6.74 2.94
N LEU A 34 1.62 6.70 4.23
CA LEU A 34 2.10 7.86 5.00
C LEU A 34 3.40 8.45 4.45
N SER A 35 4.35 7.61 4.07
CA SER A 35 5.63 8.07 3.51
C SER A 35 6.24 7.01 2.60
N VAL A 36 7.20 7.44 1.77
CA VAL A 36 8.01 6.50 0.98
C VAL A 36 8.78 5.55 1.90
N PHE A 37 9.18 6.00 3.10
CA PHE A 37 9.81 5.14 4.10
C PHE A 37 8.84 4.08 4.66
N GLY A 38 7.59 4.47 4.95
CA GLY A 38 6.56 3.54 5.39
C GLY A 38 6.23 2.49 4.33
N TRP A 39 6.17 2.92 3.06
CA TRP A 39 6.08 2.00 1.92
C TRP A 39 7.29 1.07 1.84
N LEU A 40 8.51 1.57 2.02
CA LEU A 40 9.73 0.76 1.93
C LEU A 40 9.81 -0.31 3.03
N VAL A 41 9.45 0.05 4.27
CA VAL A 41 9.35 -0.91 5.39
C VAL A 41 8.29 -1.96 5.09
N ALA A 42 7.10 -1.51 4.67
CA ALA A 42 6.02 -2.41 4.26
C ALA A 42 6.39 -3.24 3.02
N TYR A 43 7.32 -2.79 2.17
CA TYR A 43 7.87 -3.54 1.03
C TYR A 43 9.00 -4.50 1.39
N ARG A 44 9.59 -4.38 2.58
CA ARG A 44 10.63 -5.30 3.08
C ARG A 44 10.13 -6.35 4.08
N ALA A 45 8.98 -6.15 4.73
CA ALA A 45 8.38 -7.11 5.67
C ALA A 45 8.18 -8.53 5.08
N SER A 46 8.15 -9.60 5.87
CA SER A 46 7.98 -10.93 5.25
C SER A 46 6.55 -11.15 4.68
N ARG A 47 6.35 -12.09 3.76
CA ARG A 47 4.99 -12.50 3.32
C ARG A 47 4.16 -13.12 4.46
N LEU A 48 4.82 -13.54 5.55
CA LEU A 48 4.14 -14.02 6.77
C LEU A 48 3.62 -12.85 7.63
N GLU A 49 4.32 -11.73 7.64
CA GLU A 49 3.95 -10.54 8.42
C GLU A 49 2.91 -9.68 7.71
N ARG A 50 2.85 -9.75 6.38
CA ARG A 50 1.91 -9.00 5.55
C ARG A 50 0.73 -9.88 5.18
N GLY A 51 -0.45 -9.53 5.64
CA GLY A 51 -1.67 -10.16 5.21
C GLY A 51 -2.14 -9.64 3.84
N PRO A 52 -3.33 -10.09 3.41
CA PRO A 52 -3.87 -9.74 2.10
C PRO A 52 -4.20 -8.24 1.99
N LEU A 53 -4.56 -7.56 3.09
CA LEU A 53 -4.89 -6.14 3.09
C LEU A 53 -3.64 -5.30 2.83
N ALA A 54 -2.55 -5.51 3.59
CA ALA A 54 -1.31 -4.78 3.35
C ALA A 54 -0.76 -5.05 1.95
N THR A 55 -0.82 -6.29 1.48
CA THR A 55 -0.33 -6.66 0.14
C THR A 55 -1.07 -5.91 -0.97
N PHE A 56 -2.41 -5.83 -0.87
CA PHE A 56 -3.23 -5.08 -1.82
C PHE A 56 -2.87 -3.59 -1.85
N HIS A 57 -2.86 -2.94 -0.68
CA HIS A 57 -2.56 -1.51 -0.57
C HIS A 57 -1.12 -1.17 -0.95
N LEU A 58 -0.17 -2.06 -0.64
CA LEU A 58 1.22 -1.92 -1.02
C LEU A 58 1.40 -1.95 -2.53
N ARG A 59 0.74 -2.87 -3.25
CA ARG A 59 0.81 -2.91 -4.72
C ARG A 59 0.21 -1.65 -5.33
N GLN A 60 -0.95 -1.21 -4.81
CA GLN A 60 -1.61 0.02 -5.27
C GLN A 60 -0.73 1.25 -5.02
N MET A 61 -0.12 1.35 -3.85
CA MET A 61 0.80 2.42 -3.48
C MET A 61 2.08 2.40 -4.34
N THR A 62 2.60 1.23 -4.66
CA THR A 62 3.76 1.07 -5.57
C THR A 62 3.46 1.63 -6.95
N LEU A 63 2.27 1.36 -7.50
CA LEU A 63 1.87 1.92 -8.79
C LEU A 63 1.73 3.44 -8.73
N LEU A 64 1.17 3.99 -7.64
CA LEU A 64 1.06 5.44 -7.45
C LEU A 64 2.44 6.11 -7.36
N LEU A 65 3.40 5.50 -6.65
CA LEU A 65 4.78 5.98 -6.59
C LEU A 65 5.44 5.98 -7.98
N LEU A 66 5.24 4.92 -8.75
CA LEU A 66 5.79 4.82 -10.10
C LEU A 66 5.16 5.86 -11.04
N LEU A 67 3.87 6.13 -10.91
CA LEU A 67 3.18 7.17 -11.66
C LEU A 67 3.70 8.57 -11.29
N SER A 68 3.84 8.86 -10.00
CA SER A 68 4.43 10.13 -9.53
C SER A 68 5.86 10.33 -10.04
N LEU A 69 6.67 9.26 -10.04
CA LEU A 69 8.04 9.30 -10.59
C LEU A 69 8.02 9.55 -12.11
N GLY A 70 7.12 8.89 -12.84
CA GLY A 70 6.95 9.10 -14.28
C GLY A 70 6.57 10.54 -14.62
N ILE A 71 5.67 11.16 -13.84
CA ILE A 71 5.31 12.57 -14.00
C ILE A 71 6.54 13.47 -13.78
N LEU A 72 7.35 13.20 -12.76
CA LEU A 72 8.55 13.99 -12.45
C LEU A 72 9.62 13.88 -13.54
N VAL A 73 9.85 12.67 -14.07
CA VAL A 73 10.78 12.44 -15.18
C VAL A 73 10.27 13.14 -16.45
N ALA A 74 8.98 13.01 -16.77
CA ALA A 74 8.37 13.69 -17.90
C ALA A 74 8.49 15.21 -17.77
N GLN A 75 8.33 15.75 -16.56
CA GLN A 75 8.46 17.18 -16.31
C GLN A 75 9.86 17.71 -16.63
N ILE A 76 10.91 16.99 -16.24
CA ILE A 76 12.29 17.36 -16.55
C ILE A 76 12.54 17.31 -18.07
N ALA A 77 12.00 16.29 -18.75
CA ALA A 77 12.15 16.12 -20.19
C ALA A 77 11.36 17.16 -21.01
N LEU A 78 10.22 17.64 -20.51
CA LEU A 78 9.35 18.62 -21.17
C LEU A 78 9.77 20.07 -20.90
N LEU A 79 10.55 20.32 -19.85
CA LEU A 79 11.08 21.64 -19.49
C LEU A 79 11.72 22.40 -20.67
N PRO A 80 12.60 21.81 -21.51
CA PRO A 80 13.21 22.53 -22.64
C PRO A 80 12.23 22.90 -23.76
N PHE A 81 11.11 22.19 -23.89
CA PHE A 81 10.14 22.42 -24.98
C PHE A 81 9.02 23.38 -24.58
N PHE A 82 8.47 23.21 -23.37
CA PHE A 82 7.28 23.92 -22.90
C PHE A 82 7.57 24.94 -21.78
N GLY A 83 8.80 24.98 -21.27
CA GLY A 83 9.21 25.89 -20.20
C GLY A 83 8.35 25.76 -18.94
N TRP A 84 8.11 26.88 -18.26
CA TRP A 84 7.36 26.93 -17.00
C TRP A 84 5.88 26.50 -17.12
N SER A 85 5.29 26.51 -18.32
CA SER A 85 3.89 26.10 -18.51
C SER A 85 3.64 24.63 -18.20
N SER A 86 4.66 23.78 -18.39
CA SER A 86 4.62 22.35 -18.07
C SER A 86 4.38 22.07 -16.58
N LEU A 87 4.74 22.99 -15.67
CA LEU A 87 4.52 22.83 -14.23
C LEU A 87 3.04 22.75 -13.87
N VAL A 88 2.16 23.43 -14.62
CA VAL A 88 0.72 23.37 -14.35
C VAL A 88 0.20 21.95 -14.58
N VAL A 89 0.65 21.31 -15.66
CA VAL A 89 0.27 19.94 -16.01
C VAL A 89 0.88 18.94 -15.03
N ALA A 90 2.18 19.04 -14.74
CA ALA A 90 2.84 18.16 -13.77
C ALA A 90 2.28 18.34 -12.36
N GLY A 91 1.99 19.57 -11.95
CA GLY A 91 1.36 19.90 -10.67
C GLY A 91 -0.05 19.31 -10.55
N GLY A 92 -0.88 19.43 -11.60
CA GLY A 92 -2.19 18.78 -11.67
C GLY A 92 -2.11 17.26 -11.59
N GLY A 93 -1.16 16.65 -12.30
CA GLY A 93 -0.90 15.22 -12.23
C GLY A 93 -0.50 14.76 -10.82
N LEU A 94 0.45 15.47 -10.19
CA LEU A 94 0.87 15.17 -8.81
C LEU A 94 -0.26 15.34 -7.81
N ALA A 95 -1.06 16.41 -7.91
CA ALA A 95 -2.22 16.64 -7.07
C ALA A 95 -3.24 15.50 -7.18
N LEU A 96 -3.50 15.01 -8.41
CA LEU A 96 -4.36 13.86 -8.64
C LEU A 96 -3.78 12.59 -7.99
N THR A 97 -2.47 12.32 -8.13
CA THR A 97 -1.85 11.17 -7.46
C THR A 97 -1.94 11.26 -5.93
N LEU A 98 -1.82 12.46 -5.35
CA LEU A 98 -2.00 12.68 -3.92
C LEU A 98 -3.44 12.43 -3.47
N LEU A 99 -4.42 12.88 -4.24
CA LEU A 99 -5.84 12.59 -3.95
C LEU A 99 -6.10 11.08 -3.93
N MET A 100 -5.57 10.35 -4.92
CA MET A 100 -5.65 8.89 -4.94
C MET A 100 -4.99 8.23 -3.73
N ARG A 101 -3.86 8.76 -3.24
CA ARG A 101 -3.23 8.26 -2.01
C ARG A 101 -4.14 8.44 -0.79
N MET A 102 -4.82 9.58 -0.69
CA MET A 102 -5.75 9.83 0.42
C MET A 102 -6.94 8.87 0.39
N LEU A 103 -7.52 8.62 -0.78
CA LEU A 103 -8.56 7.61 -0.95
C LEU A 103 -8.06 6.20 -0.57
N GLY A 104 -6.80 5.88 -0.92
CA GLY A 104 -6.18 4.61 -0.56
C GLY A 104 -6.02 4.43 0.95
N VAL A 105 -5.67 5.49 1.68
CA VAL A 105 -5.60 5.51 3.14
C VAL A 105 -6.99 5.28 3.75
N MET A 106 -8.03 5.93 3.22
CA MET A 106 -9.40 5.78 3.71
C MET A 106 -9.89 4.32 3.55
N ALA A 107 -9.61 3.70 2.42
CA ALA A 107 -9.92 2.28 2.18
C ALA A 107 -9.11 1.34 3.11
N ALA A 108 -7.83 1.65 3.37
CA ALA A 108 -7.01 0.89 4.31
C ALA A 108 -7.52 1.00 5.75
N LEU A 109 -8.03 2.18 6.15
CA LEU A 109 -8.63 2.43 7.46
C LEU A 109 -9.93 1.63 7.65
N SER A 110 -10.75 1.51 6.60
CA SER A 110 -11.96 0.68 6.63
C SER A 110 -11.67 -0.82 6.53
N GLY A 111 -10.42 -1.21 6.24
CA GLY A 111 -10.04 -2.61 6.04
C GLY A 111 -10.55 -3.18 4.72
N LEU A 112 -10.94 -2.33 3.77
CA LEU A 112 -11.49 -2.73 2.49
C LEU A 112 -10.40 -2.70 1.41
N GLN A 113 -10.36 -3.73 0.58
CA GLN A 113 -9.48 -3.81 -0.59
C GLN A 113 -10.11 -3.09 -1.78
N GLU A 114 -10.43 -1.80 -1.61
CA GLU A 114 -11.07 -1.02 -2.66
C GLU A 114 -10.06 -0.53 -3.70
N PRO A 115 -10.23 -0.90 -4.98
CA PRO A 115 -9.39 -0.41 -6.06
C PRO A 115 -9.64 1.07 -6.29
N LEU A 116 -8.57 1.87 -6.33
CA LEU A 116 -8.71 3.30 -6.62
C LEU A 116 -9.30 3.54 -8.01
N PRO A 117 -10.14 4.59 -8.15
CA PRO A 117 -10.61 5.01 -9.46
C PRO A 117 -9.41 5.33 -10.35
N LEU A 118 -9.54 4.99 -11.64
CA LEU A 118 -8.49 5.07 -12.68
C LEU A 118 -7.26 4.15 -12.52
N VAL A 119 -6.85 3.75 -11.32
CA VAL A 119 -5.56 3.07 -11.07
C VAL A 119 -5.73 1.60 -10.68
N GLY A 120 -6.81 1.25 -9.97
CA GLY A 120 -6.95 -0.07 -9.35
C GLY A 120 -7.06 -1.24 -10.34
N ARG A 121 -7.63 -1.04 -11.54
CA ARG A 121 -7.64 -2.08 -12.60
C ARG A 121 -6.25 -2.30 -13.22
N TRP A 122 -5.40 -1.28 -13.25
CA TRP A 122 -4.06 -1.36 -13.83
C TRP A 122 -3.04 -1.93 -12.83
N ALA A 123 -3.21 -1.66 -11.53
CA ALA A 123 -2.35 -2.20 -10.47
C ALA A 123 -2.29 -3.74 -10.49
N TYR A 124 -3.45 -4.40 -10.61
CA TYR A 124 -3.53 -5.86 -10.68
C TYR A 124 -2.94 -6.44 -11.97
N ARG A 125 -3.03 -5.70 -13.09
CA ARG A 125 -2.52 -6.17 -14.40
C ARG A 125 -1.02 -5.95 -14.60
N LEU A 126 -0.48 -4.86 -14.08
CA LEU A 126 0.93 -4.48 -14.33
C LEU A 126 1.91 -5.11 -13.33
N LEU A 127 1.45 -5.48 -12.14
CA LEU A 127 2.27 -6.06 -11.09
C LEU A 127 1.69 -7.39 -10.59
N PRO A 128 1.67 -8.45 -11.44
CA PRO A 128 1.14 -9.75 -11.04
C PRO A 128 2.05 -10.50 -10.04
N GLY A 129 3.33 -10.13 -9.94
CA GLY A 129 4.34 -10.80 -9.09
C GLY A 129 4.55 -10.21 -7.70
N PHE A 130 3.73 -9.25 -7.28
CA PHE A 130 3.75 -8.65 -5.95
C PHE A 130 2.96 -9.52 -4.97
#